data_AF-A0A2W4MEF1-F1
#
_entry.id   AF-A0A2W4MEF1-F1
#
_cell.length_a   1.000
_cell.length_b   1.000
_cell.length_c   1.000
_cell.angle_alpha   90.00
_cell.angle_beta   90.00
_cell.angle_gamma   90.00
#
_symmetry.space_group_name_H-M   'P 1'
#
loop_
_entity.id
_entity.type
_entity.pdbx_description
1 polymer ?
#
loop_
_entity_poly.entity_id
_entity_poly.type
_entity_poly.pdbx_seq_one_letter_code
_entity_poly.pdbx_strand_id
1 'polypeptide(L)'
;RAGEGPTLIEAVTYRFGPHTTADDPTRYRRQEELEEWRQRRDPITRMRRFLMQRGLLDEERDNAIAEEARERVAAAVRAVEQMPKAAATDIFDYVYAERPWHLEEQRRELLEELGSSEGAGN
;
A
#
# COMPACT_ATOMS: atom_id res chain seq x y z
N ARG A 1 -12.91 5.81 -25.26
CA ARG A 1 -11.71 5.17 -25.87
C ARG A 1 -12.08 4.86 -27.31
N ALA A 2 -11.53 5.57 -28.29
CA ALA A 2 -11.97 5.50 -29.69
C ALA A 2 -11.48 4.25 -30.47
N GLY A 3 -10.76 3.34 -29.81
CA GLY A 3 -10.26 2.12 -30.45
C GLY A 3 -8.95 2.29 -31.22
N GLU A 4 -8.20 3.37 -30.96
CA GLU A 4 -6.98 3.75 -31.69
C GLU A 4 -5.72 2.97 -31.29
N GLY A 5 -5.86 1.93 -30.48
CA GLY A 5 -4.74 1.12 -29.99
C GLY A 5 -4.09 1.65 -28.70
N PRO A 6 -2.94 1.08 -28.31
CA PRO A 6 -2.25 1.42 -27.07
C PRO A 6 -1.43 2.70 -27.18
N THR A 7 -1.12 3.30 -26.03
CA THR A 7 -0.22 4.46 -25.91
C THR A 7 0.73 4.26 -24.75
N LEU A 8 2.01 4.58 -24.94
CA LEU A 8 2.97 4.67 -23.85
C LEU A 8 2.95 6.09 -23.28
N ILE A 9 2.86 6.21 -21.95
CA ILE A 9 2.98 7.47 -21.22
C ILE A 9 4.12 7.33 -20.22
N GLU A 10 5.12 8.19 -20.31
CA GLU A 10 6.19 8.30 -19.31
C GLU A 10 5.88 9.46 -18.35
N ALA A 11 5.66 9.14 -17.08
CA ALA A 11 5.47 10.12 -16.02
C ALA A 11 6.76 10.29 -15.21
N VAL A 12 7.55 11.30 -15.55
CA VAL A 12 8.81 11.60 -14.85
C VAL A 12 8.51 12.10 -13.43
N THR A 13 8.95 11.34 -12.44
CA THR A 13 8.67 11.60 -11.01
C THR A 13 9.88 11.27 -10.13
N TYR A 14 9.75 11.48 -8.82
CA TYR A 14 10.81 11.25 -7.84
C TYR A 14 10.30 10.53 -6.59
N ARG A 15 10.99 9.46 -6.19
CA ARG A 15 10.70 8.75 -4.94
C ARG A 15 11.42 9.42 -3.78
N PHE A 16 10.70 10.18 -2.95
CA PHE A 16 11.32 10.85 -1.81
C PHE A 16 11.90 9.88 -0.77
N GLY A 17 11.15 8.83 -0.46
CA GLY A 17 11.57 7.78 0.47
C GLY A 17 12.66 6.84 -0.10
N PRO A 18 13.14 5.91 0.73
CA PRO A 18 14.02 4.82 0.30
C PRO A 18 13.30 3.90 -0.71
N HIS A 19 14.03 2.96 -1.31
CA HIS A 19 13.43 1.94 -2.18
C HIS A 19 12.41 1.10 -1.42
N THR A 20 12.78 0.67 -0.22
CA THR A 20 11.97 -0.08 0.74
C THR A 20 12.43 0.27 2.16
N THR A 21 11.78 -0.28 3.18
CA THR A 21 12.20 -0.11 4.58
C THR A 21 13.56 -0.74 4.91
N ALA A 22 14.07 -1.63 4.06
CA ALA A 22 15.38 -2.28 4.23
C ALA A 22 16.52 -1.55 3.48
N ASP A 23 16.23 -0.43 2.83
CA ASP A 23 17.15 0.28 1.94
C ASP A 23 17.68 1.58 2.57
N ASP A 24 18.94 1.90 2.24
CA ASP A 24 19.59 3.16 2.61
C ASP A 24 19.98 3.97 1.37
N PRO A 25 19.18 5.00 1.00
CA PRO A 25 19.41 5.80 -0.20
C PRO A 25 20.65 6.69 -0.12
N THR A 26 21.18 6.96 1.07
CA THR A 26 22.36 7.83 1.23
C THR A 26 23.61 7.24 0.58
N ARG A 27 23.61 5.93 0.33
CA ARG A 27 24.71 5.19 -0.31
C ARG A 27 24.82 5.45 -1.81
N TYR A 28 23.73 5.84 -2.47
CA TYR A 28 23.66 5.91 -3.93
C TYR A 28 22.97 7.17 -4.45
N ARG A 29 22.52 8.06 -3.57
CA ARG A 29 21.78 9.26 -3.93
C ARG A 29 22.26 10.45 -3.11
N ARG A 30 22.43 11.58 -3.81
CA ARG A 30 22.82 12.84 -3.20
C ARG A 30 21.62 13.51 -2.53
N GLN A 31 21.84 14.10 -1.35
CA GLN A 31 20.79 14.78 -0.60
C GLN A 31 20.28 16.03 -1.33
N GLU A 32 21.15 16.71 -2.07
CA GLU A 32 20.82 17.93 -2.82
C GLU A 32 19.79 17.66 -3.92
N GLU A 33 19.89 16.49 -4.55
CA GLU A 33 18.95 16.06 -5.59
C GLU A 33 17.55 15.83 -5.00
N LEU A 34 17.47 15.14 -3.87
CA LEU A 34 16.21 14.92 -3.15
C LEU A 34 15.56 16.25 -2.76
N GLU A 35 16.36 17.19 -2.25
CA GLU A 35 15.86 18.49 -1.80
C GLU A 35 15.37 19.36 -2.96
N GLU A 36 16.07 19.37 -4.10
CA GLU A 36 15.61 20.07 -5.30
C GLU A 36 14.21 19.60 -5.71
N TRP A 37 14.02 18.28 -5.78
CA TRP A 37 12.74 17.70 -6.16
C TRP A 37 11.64 18.00 -5.14
N ARG A 38 11.95 17.87 -3.84
CA ARG A 38 10.97 18.12 -2.77
C ARG A 38 10.53 19.58 -2.73
N GLN A 39 11.46 20.53 -2.79
CA GLN A 39 11.13 21.95 -2.67
C GLN A 39 10.46 22.53 -3.92
N ARG A 40 10.87 22.07 -5.10
CA ARG A 40 10.47 22.72 -6.37
C ARG A 40 9.44 21.93 -7.17
N ARG A 41 9.33 20.61 -6.95
CA ARG A 41 8.58 19.72 -7.84
C ARG A 41 7.56 18.84 -7.11
N ASP A 42 7.37 19.02 -5.80
CA ASP A 42 6.34 18.29 -5.06
C ASP A 42 4.94 18.55 -5.64
N PRO A 43 4.26 17.51 -6.16
CA PRO A 43 2.94 17.67 -6.77
C PRO A 43 1.86 18.10 -5.77
N ILE A 44 1.98 17.73 -4.48
CA ILE A 44 1.02 18.12 -3.43
C ILE A 44 1.08 19.63 -3.24
N THR A 45 2.29 20.15 -2.98
CA THR A 45 2.52 21.59 -2.82
C THR A 45 2.09 22.38 -4.06
N ARG A 46 2.39 21.86 -5.27
CA ARG A 46 1.98 22.50 -6.53
C ARG A 46 0.47 22.58 -6.68
N MET A 47 -0.25 21.50 -6.40
CA MET A 47 -1.71 21.45 -6.51
C MET A 47 -2.37 22.33 -5.45
N ARG A 48 -1.89 22.28 -4.19
CA ARG A 48 -2.39 23.14 -3.12
C ARG A 48 -2.34 24.62 -3.51
N ARG A 49 -1.18 25.10 -3.97
CA ARG A 49 -1.03 26.50 -4.42
C ARG A 49 -2.00 26.85 -5.55
N PHE A 50 -2.13 25.98 -6.54
CA PHE A 50 -3.04 26.18 -7.66
C PHE A 50 -4.51 26.32 -7.22
N LEU A 51 -4.95 25.48 -6.27
CA LEU A 51 -6.32 25.50 -5.75
C LEU A 51 -6.58 26.73 -4.86
N MET A 52 -5.62 27.09 -4.00
CA MET A 52 -5.72 28.29 -3.16
C MET A 52 -5.79 29.57 -3.99
N GLN A 53 -4.97 29.68 -5.03
CA GLN A 53 -5.01 30.82 -5.96
C GLN A 53 -6.35 30.96 -6.71
N ARG A 54 -7.11 29.87 -6.84
CA ARG A 54 -8.44 29.87 -7.47
C ARG A 54 -9.58 30.03 -6.46
N GLY A 55 -9.27 30.17 -5.16
CA GLY A 55 -10.28 30.19 -4.11
C GLY A 55 -11.05 28.87 -3.98
N LEU A 56 -10.48 27.75 -4.47
CA LEU A 56 -11.09 26.42 -4.40
C LEU A 56 -10.67 25.65 -3.14
N LEU A 57 -9.65 26.16 -2.45
CA LEU A 57 -9.11 25.61 -1.21
C LEU A 57 -8.66 26.77 -0.32
N ASP A 58 -8.94 26.67 0.97
CA ASP A 58 -8.41 27.54 2.02
C ASP A 58 -7.65 26.71 3.06
N GLU A 59 -7.03 27.36 4.04
CA GLU A 59 -6.23 26.68 5.06
C GLU A 59 -7.07 25.79 5.98
N GLU A 60 -8.28 26.23 6.33
CA GLU A 60 -9.19 25.47 7.18
C GLU A 60 -9.54 24.14 6.51
N ARG A 61 -9.90 24.19 5.23
CA ARG A 61 -10.27 23.01 4.45
C ARG A 61 -9.07 22.12 4.14
N ASP A 62 -7.89 22.67 3.87
CA ASP A 62 -6.65 21.88 3.70
C ASP A 62 -6.33 21.09 4.98
N ASN A 63 -6.44 21.73 6.14
CA ASN A 63 -6.24 21.09 7.43
C ASN A 63 -7.30 20.02 7.73
N ALA A 64 -8.58 20.30 7.42
CA ALA A 64 -9.66 19.35 7.60
C ALA A 64 -9.47 18.09 6.73
N ILE A 65 -9.05 18.26 5.46
CA ILE A 65 -8.72 17.13 4.58
C ILE A 65 -7.55 16.31 5.14
N ALA A 66 -6.51 16.96 5.64
CA ALA A 66 -5.36 16.28 6.23
C ALA A 66 -5.76 15.46 7.47
N GLU A 67 -6.64 16.00 8.31
CA GLU A 67 -7.12 15.30 9.49
C GLU A 67 -8.06 14.13 9.15
N GLU A 68 -9.00 14.33 8.24
CA GLU A 68 -9.85 13.24 7.74
C GLU A 68 -9.00 12.10 7.18
N ALA A 69 -7.95 12.42 6.41
CA ALA A 69 -7.04 11.42 5.88
C ALA A 69 -6.30 10.67 7.00
N ARG A 70 -5.82 11.35 8.05
CA ARG A 70 -5.18 10.73 9.22
C ARG A 70 -6.15 9.79 9.94
N GLU A 71 -7.36 10.25 10.22
CA GLU A 71 -8.37 9.46 10.92
C GLU A 71 -8.74 8.21 10.13
N ARG A 72 -8.91 8.32 8.82
CA ARG A 72 -9.22 7.20 7.93
C ARG A 72 -8.11 6.16 7.90
N VAL A 73 -6.85 6.60 7.80
CA VAL A 73 -5.69 5.68 7.86
C VAL A 73 -5.62 5.00 9.22
N ALA A 74 -5.78 5.76 10.31
CA ALA A 74 -5.73 5.20 11.67
C ALA A 74 -6.87 4.20 11.92
N ALA A 75 -8.08 4.48 11.42
CA ALA A 75 -9.21 3.56 11.50
C ALA A 75 -8.96 2.28 10.70
N ALA A 76 -8.41 2.39 9.48
CA ALA A 76 -8.05 1.23 8.66
C ALA A 76 -7.00 0.34 9.34
N VAL A 77 -5.97 0.94 9.94
CA VAL A 77 -4.95 0.21 10.71
C VAL A 77 -5.59 -0.51 11.89
N ARG A 78 -6.38 0.17 12.71
CA ARG A 78 -7.09 -0.45 13.84
C ARG A 78 -7.98 -1.61 13.42
N ALA A 79 -8.70 -1.46 12.29
CA ALA A 79 -9.56 -2.51 11.77
C ALA A 79 -8.73 -3.75 11.39
N VAL A 80 -7.61 -3.57 10.69
CA VAL A 80 -6.72 -4.67 10.28
C VAL A 80 -6.04 -5.33 11.48
N GLU A 81 -5.60 -4.56 12.47
CA GLU A 81 -4.97 -5.10 13.69
C GLU A 81 -5.93 -5.93 14.55
N GLN A 82 -7.23 -5.68 14.43
CA GLN A 82 -8.29 -6.46 15.11
C GLN A 82 -8.71 -7.71 14.33
N MET A 83 -8.28 -7.85 13.07
CA MET A 83 -8.59 -9.06 12.30
C MET A 83 -7.88 -10.27 12.93
N PRO A 84 -8.53 -11.44 12.98
CA PRO A 84 -7.85 -12.65 13.40
C PRO A 84 -6.65 -12.90 12.49
N LYS A 85 -5.61 -13.52 13.04
CA LYS A 85 -4.50 -14.01 12.22
C LYS A 85 -5.05 -15.04 11.23
N ALA A 86 -4.47 -15.04 10.02
CA ALA A 86 -4.66 -16.12 9.07
C ALA A 86 -4.39 -17.47 9.75
N ALA A 87 -5.21 -18.47 9.45
CA ALA A 87 -4.93 -19.81 9.93
C ALA A 87 -3.67 -20.33 9.24
N ALA A 88 -2.90 -21.17 9.93
CA ALA A 88 -1.68 -21.75 9.35
C ALA A 88 -1.99 -22.54 8.07
N THR A 89 -3.20 -23.07 7.95
CA THR A 89 -3.67 -23.81 6.78
C THR A 89 -4.00 -22.95 5.57
N ASP A 90 -4.17 -21.63 5.72
CA ASP A 90 -4.55 -20.72 4.62
C ASP A 90 -3.50 -20.72 3.49
N ILE A 91 -2.27 -21.15 3.80
CA ILE A 91 -1.19 -21.31 2.81
C ILE A 91 -1.54 -22.29 1.68
N PHE A 92 -2.55 -23.16 1.87
CA PHE A 92 -2.96 -24.18 0.90
C PHE A 92 -4.21 -23.83 0.08
N ASP A 93 -4.90 -22.73 0.40
CA ASP A 93 -6.29 -22.51 -0.04
C ASP A 93 -6.42 -21.86 -1.43
N TYR A 94 -5.40 -21.12 -1.86
CA TYR A 94 -5.46 -20.30 -3.08
C TYR A 94 -4.36 -20.63 -4.10
N VAL A 95 -3.76 -21.83 -3.99
CA VAL A 95 -2.75 -22.30 -4.95
C VAL A 95 -3.41 -22.76 -6.26
N TYR A 96 -4.57 -23.41 -6.15
CA TYR A 96 -5.41 -23.86 -7.26
C TYR A 96 -6.87 -23.52 -6.98
N ALA A 97 -7.72 -23.55 -8.00
CA ALA A 97 -9.16 -23.35 -7.83
C ALA A 97 -9.79 -24.44 -6.95
N GLU A 98 -9.32 -25.68 -7.09
CA GLU A 98 -9.64 -26.80 -6.20
C GLU A 98 -8.32 -27.36 -5.66
N ARG A 99 -8.27 -27.61 -4.35
CA ARG A 99 -7.07 -28.13 -3.69
C ARG A 99 -6.80 -29.57 -4.18
N PRO A 100 -5.66 -29.84 -4.84
CA PRO A 100 -5.32 -31.19 -5.27
C PRO A 100 -4.98 -32.07 -4.08
N TRP A 101 -5.06 -33.39 -4.26
CA TRP A 101 -4.85 -34.40 -3.21
C TRP A 101 -3.56 -34.22 -2.39
N HIS A 102 -2.45 -33.81 -3.01
CA HIS A 102 -1.16 -33.65 -2.31
C HIS A 102 -1.14 -32.40 -1.41
N LEU A 103 -1.90 -31.36 -1.73
CA LEU A 103 -2.05 -30.20 -0.86
C LEU A 103 -3.04 -30.48 0.28
N GLU A 104 -4.04 -31.33 0.05
CA GLU A 104 -4.90 -31.85 1.14
C GLU A 104 -4.11 -32.71 2.14
N GLU A 105 -3.18 -33.53 1.62
CA GLU A 105 -2.29 -34.34 2.45
C GLU A 105 -1.36 -33.45 3.30
N GLN A 106 -0.64 -32.51 2.69
CA GLN A 106 0.24 -31.56 3.40
C GLN A 106 -0.52 -30.71 4.42
N ARG A 107 -1.75 -30.28 4.10
CA ARG A 107 -2.59 -29.53 5.03
C ARG A 107 -2.97 -30.35 6.26
N ARG A 108 -3.25 -31.64 6.08
CA ARG A 108 -3.55 -32.56 7.18
C ARG A 108 -2.33 -32.79 8.07
N GLU A 109 -1.17 -33.04 7.47
CA GLU A 109 0.09 -33.19 8.20
C GLU A 109 0.39 -31.96 9.07
N LEU A 110 0.18 -30.74 8.54
CA LEU A 110 0.35 -29.51 9.31
C LEU A 110 -0.62 -29.41 10.51
N LEU A 111 -1.88 -29.81 10.33
CA LEU A 111 -2.86 -29.80 11.42
C LEU A 111 -2.50 -30.80 12.53
N GLU A 112 -2.01 -31.99 12.15
CA GLU A 112 -1.51 -33.00 13.08
C GLU A 112 -0.32 -32.49 13.89
N GLU A 113 0.66 -31.84 13.24
CA GLU A 113 1.82 -31.25 13.92
C GLU A 113 1.42 -30.14 14.90
N LEU A 114 0.43 -29.31 14.54
CA LEU A 114 -0.09 -28.24 15.38
C LEU A 114 -1.01 -28.74 16.52
N GLY A 115 -1.26 -30.05 16.62
CA GLY A 115 -2.17 -30.64 17.60
C GLY A 115 -3.59 -30.07 17.56
N SER A 116 -4.00 -29.56 16.38
CA SER A 116 -5.22 -28.77 16.19
C SER A 116 -6.18 -29.50 15.26
N SER A 117 -7.44 -29.66 15.69
CA SER A 117 -8.54 -30.07 14.80
C SER A 117 -9.13 -28.85 14.08
N GLU A 118 -9.53 -28.98 12.82
CA GLU A 118 -9.95 -27.88 11.94
C GLU A 118 -10.81 -26.81 12.64
N GLY A 119 -10.21 -25.65 12.90
CA GLY A 119 -10.95 -24.43 13.15
C GLY A 119 -11.36 -23.85 11.80
N ALA A 120 -12.65 -23.82 11.51
CA ALA A 120 -13.20 -23.15 10.34
C ALA A 120 -12.75 -21.68 10.33
N GLY A 121 -11.76 -21.36 9.49
CA GLY A 121 -11.50 -20.00 9.05
C GLY A 121 -12.68 -19.53 8.21
N ASN A 122 -13.16 -18.33 8.50
CA ASN A 122 -14.30 -17.68 7.85
C ASN A 122 -14.17 -17.63 6.32
#